data_AF-A0A952ADC8-F1
#
_entry.id   AF-A0A952ADC8-F1
#
_cell.length_a   1.000
_cell.length_b   1.000
_cell.length_c   1.000
_cell.angle_alpha   90.00
_cell.angle_beta   90.00
_cell.angle_gamma   90.00
#
_symmetry.space_group_name_H-M   'P 1'
#
loop_
_entity.id
_entity.type
_entity.pdbx_description
1 polymer ?
#
loop_
_entity_poly.entity_id
_entity_poly.type
_entity_poly.pdbx_seq_one_letter_code
_entity_poly.pdbx_strand_id
1 'polypeptide(L)' 'MKFGVVVFPGSNCDRDIQYALENDLNKEVIMLWHKDKDLSMFST' A
#
# COMPACT_ATOMS: atom_id res chain seq x y z
N MET A 1 0.82 12.14 4.78
CA MET A 1 0.32 10.84 5.29
C MET A 1 0.46 9.83 4.19
N LYS A 2 1.18 8.74 4.46
CA LYS A 2 1.50 7.68 3.50
C LYS A 2 0.72 6.42 3.89
N PHE A 3 0.17 5.73 2.91
CA PHE A 3 -0.54 4.47 3.13
C PHE A 3 0.32 3.30 2.69
N GLY A 4 0.34 2.24 3.49
CA GLY A 4 0.89 0.95 3.09
C GLY A 4 -0.24 -0.01 2.73
N VAL A 5 -0.19 -0.61 1.54
CA VAL A 5 -1.14 -1.65 1.11
C VAL A 5 -0.41 -2.98 1.09
N VAL A 6 -0.78 -3.90 1.98
CA VAL A 6 -0.11 -5.21 2.07
C VAL A 6 -0.64 -6.16 1.02
N VAL A 7 0.27 -6.75 0.24
CA VAL A 7 0.00 -7.67 -0.85
C VAL A 7 0.35 -9.10 -0.43
N PHE A 8 -0.65 -9.98 -0.45
CA PHE A 8 -0.48 -11.43 -0.29
C PHE A 8 -0.55 -12.15 -1.64
N PRO A 9 0.03 -13.37 -1.79
CA PRO A 9 -0.12 -14.17 -2.99
C PRO A 9 -1.60 -14.44 -3.30
N GLY A 10 -2.05 -14.07 -4.49
CA GLY A 10 -3.45 -14.22 -4.89
C GLY A 10 -4.39 -13.12 -4.38
N SER A 11 -3.86 -12.02 -3.82
CA SER A 11 -4.69 -10.84 -3.55
C SER A 11 -5.25 -10.29 -4.87
N ASN A 12 -6.50 -9.84 -4.82
CA ASN A 12 -7.24 -9.39 -5.99
C ASN A 12 -7.47 -7.87 -5.96
N CYS A 13 -7.84 -7.33 -4.80
CA CYS A 13 -8.29 -5.93 -4.66
C CYS A 13 -7.21 -4.96 -4.15
N ASP A 14 -5.99 -5.42 -3.94
CA ASP A 14 -4.83 -4.62 -3.53
C ASP A 14 -4.52 -3.50 -4.53
N ARG A 15 -4.68 -3.76 -5.84
CA ARG A 15 -4.58 -2.72 -6.88
C ARG A 15 -5.76 -1.76 -6.89
N ASP A 16 -6.97 -2.23 -6.58
CA ASP A 16 -8.15 -1.35 -6.47
C ASP A 16 -7.98 -0.36 -5.31
N ILE A 17 -7.43 -0.83 -4.19
CA ILE A 17 -7.11 0.01 -3.04
C ILE A 17 -5.99 0.99 -3.37
N GLN A 18 -4.93 0.56 -4.05
CA GLN A 18 -3.88 1.48 -4.52
C GLN A 18 -4.49 2.59 -5.37
N TYR A 19 -5.32 2.23 -6.35
CA TYR A 19 -5.94 3.19 -7.26
C TYR A 19 -6.81 4.20 -6.50
N ALA A 20 -7.70 3.73 -5.61
CA ALA A 20 -8.59 4.61 -4.84
C ALA A 20 -7.80 5.59 -3.95
N LEU A 21 -6.74 5.11 -3.30
CA LEU A 21 -5.90 5.96 -2.45
C LEU A 21 -5.07 6.98 -3.26
N GLU A 22 -4.48 6.57 -4.37
CA GLU A 22 -3.64 7.45 -5.21
C GLU A 22 -4.47 8.44 -6.04
N ASN A 23 -5.53 7.98 -6.70
CA ASN A 23 -6.23 8.77 -7.73
C ASN A 23 -7.45 9.50 -7.16
N ASP A 24 -8.26 8.83 -6.32
CA ASP A 24 -9.47 9.46 -5.78
C ASP A 24 -9.12 10.33 -4.57
N LEU A 25 -8.19 9.87 -3.73
CA LEU A 25 -7.81 10.54 -2.49
C LEU A 25 -6.49 11.32 -2.56
N ASN A 26 -5.76 11.24 -3.67
CA ASN A 26 -4.48 11.94 -3.89
C ASN A 26 -3.48 11.72 -2.75
N LYS A 27 -3.32 10.47 -2.32
CA LYS A 27 -2.39 10.06 -1.26
C LYS A 27 -1.23 9.25 -1.81
N GLU A 28 -0.08 9.40 -1.15
CA GLU A 28 1.08 8.55 -1.41
C GLU A 28 0.81 7.14 -0.88
N VAL A 29 1.01 6.13 -1.73
CA VAL A 29 0.79 4.71 -1.41
C VAL A 29 2.05 3.92 -1.68
N ILE A 30 2.38 3.00 -0.78
CA ILE A 30 3.42 2.00 -0.97
C ILE A 30 2.78 0.61 -0.93
N MET A 31 3.04 -0.17 -1.96
CA MET A 31 2.67 -1.59 -1.99
C MET A 31 3.71 -2.40 -1.22
N LEU A 32 3.26 -3.12 -0.19
CA LEU A 32 4.11 -3.86 0.73
C LEU A 32 3.95 -5.36 0.50
N TRP A 33 5.01 -6.06 0.14
CA TRP A 33 4.92 -7.51 0.04
C TRP A 33 4.80 -8.15 1.43
N HIS A 34 3.89 -9.11 1.62
CA HIS A 34 3.60 -9.69 2.93
C HIS A 34 4.80 -10.34 3.67
N LYS A 35 5.92 -10.61 2.97
CA LYS A 35 7.15 -11.16 3.58
C LYS A 35 8.21 -10.10 3.90
N ASP A 36 8.03 -8.87 3.43
CA ASP A 36 8.93 -7.78 3.75
C ASP A 36 8.70 -7.31 5.19
N LYS A 37 9.78 -7.00 5.91
CA LYS A 37 9.74 -6.63 7.32
C LYS A 37 10.17 -5.19 7.59
N ASP A 38 10.72 -4.53 6.59
CA ASP A 38 11.20 -3.17 6.71
C ASP A 38 10.05 -2.19 6.46
N LEU A 39 9.75 -1.38 7.48
CA LEU A 39 8.75 -0.30 7.43
C LEU A 39 9.40 1.06 7.70
N SER A 40 10.73 1.17 7.64
CA SER A 40 11.50 2.39 7.93
C SER A 40 11.11 3.59 7.05
N MET A 41 10.47 3.35 5.91
CA MET A 41 9.91 4.37 5.02
C MET A 41 8.65 5.08 5.55
N PHE A 42 8.11 4.65 6.69
CA PHE A 42 6.97 5.27 7.38
C PHE A 42 7.43 5.96 8.67
N SER A 43 6.85 7.12 8.96
CA SER A 43 7.05 7.87 10.21
C SER A 43 5.71 8.07 10.93
N THR A 44 5.72 8.02 12.27
CA THR A 44 4.57 8.29 13.13
C THR A 44 4.35 9.78 13.34
#